data_AF-A0A0C3HAM9-F1
#
_entry.id   AF-A0A0C3HAM9-F1
#
_cell.length_a   1.000
_cell.length_b   1.000
_cell.length_c   1.000
_cell.angle_alpha   90.00
_cell.angle_beta   90.00
_cell.angle_gamma   90.00
#
_symmetry.space_group_name_H-M   'P 1'
#
loop_
_entity.id
_entity.type
_entity.pdbx_description
1 polymer ?
#
loop_
_entity_poly.entity_id
_entity_poly.type
_entity_poly.pdbx_seq_one_letter_code
_entity_poly.pdbx_strand_id
1 'polypeptide(L)'
;DEEITAEEKVKEYLDRQAELALRKEAIDEVKAQGTWHPDEVFLFERLSMRSFEELLPASWQIDFPTLPETLFTTSPEKTFINYNCGSSSRGVKALQSLLSLGDRVKDKIEAHRPSERLMSKEIESYIKWSQMDGGFNKLRFVPVLTVVAAAHREAIDSISASITEKMENLAQKHRDELILEEPRTNEVGEVEIYSRQPPLLYGIIVAQSMTIFVTLDSANSEAKIRHLAHFDFKVKDMNVWNGIALAIIAIMARNYLMSIKDELEVDDQESSDPD
;
A
#
# COMPACT_ATOMS: atom_id res chain seq x y z
N ASP A 1 33.86 7.21 14.67
CA ASP A 1 33.78 7.87 13.35
C ASP A 1 34.95 7.40 12.51
N GLU A 2 34.78 6.28 11.83
CA GLU A 2 35.69 5.86 10.76
C GLU A 2 35.39 6.75 9.54
N GLU A 3 36.36 7.56 9.14
CA GLU A 3 36.28 8.34 7.92
C GLU A 3 36.19 7.37 6.73
N ILE A 4 34.99 7.15 6.23
CA ILE A 4 34.74 6.39 4.99
C ILE A 4 35.60 7.04 3.89
N THR A 5 36.48 6.23 3.31
CA THR A 5 37.45 6.69 2.32
C THR A 5 36.73 7.24 1.09
N ALA A 6 37.36 8.18 0.37
CA ALA A 6 36.78 8.74 -0.85
C ALA A 6 36.44 7.66 -1.89
N GLU A 7 37.24 6.58 -1.92
CA GLU A 7 37.03 5.42 -2.79
C GLU A 7 35.76 4.64 -2.42
N GLU A 8 35.49 4.45 -1.12
CA GLU A 8 34.27 3.79 -0.64
C GLU A 8 33.01 4.61 -0.96
N LYS A 9 33.05 5.94 -0.81
CA LYS A 9 31.93 6.82 -1.19
C LYS A 9 31.64 6.77 -2.69
N VAL A 10 32.69 6.75 -3.51
CA VAL A 10 32.54 6.61 -4.97
C VAL A 10 31.94 5.25 -5.32
N LYS A 11 32.41 4.18 -4.68
CA LYS A 11 31.87 2.84 -4.90
C LYS A 11 30.39 2.76 -4.50
N GLU A 12 30.03 3.25 -3.32
CA GLU A 12 28.63 3.29 -2.86
C GLU A 12 27.74 4.06 -3.83
N TYR A 13 28.22 5.21 -4.33
CA TYR A 13 27.51 5.97 -5.34
C TYR A 13 27.29 5.18 -6.64
N LEU A 14 28.33 4.50 -7.14
CA LEU A 14 28.24 3.70 -8.36
C LEU A 14 27.31 2.50 -8.19
N ASP A 15 27.40 1.79 -7.07
CA ASP A 15 26.52 0.68 -6.72
C ASP A 15 25.05 1.15 -6.65
N ARG A 16 24.81 2.32 -6.05
CA ARG A 16 23.49 2.96 -6.00
C ARG A 16 22.96 3.34 -7.39
N GLN A 17 23.80 3.82 -8.30
CA GLN A 17 23.39 4.12 -9.68
C GLN A 17 23.09 2.84 -10.49
N ALA A 18 23.87 1.78 -10.29
CA ALA A 18 23.63 0.50 -10.93
C ALA A 18 22.30 -0.11 -10.47
N GLU A 19 22.01 -0.07 -9.17
CA GLU A 19 20.72 -0.53 -8.63
C GLU A 19 19.55 0.30 -9.18
N LEU A 20 19.70 1.62 -9.28
CA LEU A 20 18.70 2.50 -9.87
C LEU A 20 18.41 2.14 -11.34
N ALA A 21 19.45 1.82 -12.12
CA ALA A 21 19.30 1.41 -13.52
C ALA A 21 18.53 0.09 -13.65
N LEU A 22 18.88 -0.91 -12.84
CA LEU A 22 18.17 -2.21 -12.82
C LEU A 22 16.69 -2.06 -12.45
N ARG A 23 16.38 -1.20 -11.46
CA ARG A 23 14.99 -0.93 -11.06
C ARG A 23 14.20 -0.26 -12.18
N LYS A 24 14.81 0.69 -12.90
CA LYS A 24 14.17 1.36 -14.05
C LYS A 24 13.92 0.39 -15.20
N GLU A 25 14.89 -0.46 -15.53
CA GLU A 25 14.74 -1.50 -16.55
C GLU A 25 13.57 -2.44 -16.23
N ALA A 26 13.46 -2.91 -14.99
CA ALA A 26 12.34 -3.75 -14.56
C ALA A 26 10.98 -3.03 -14.67
N ILE A 27 10.92 -1.72 -14.37
CA ILE A 27 9.70 -0.91 -14.54
C ILE A 27 9.34 -0.78 -16.03
N ASP A 28 10.33 -0.54 -16.89
CA ASP A 28 10.12 -0.42 -18.32
C ASP A 28 9.66 -1.74 -18.94
N GLU A 29 10.19 -2.88 -18.48
CA GLU A 29 9.72 -4.21 -18.86
C GLU A 29 8.25 -4.44 -18.47
N VAL A 30 7.87 -4.08 -17.25
CA VAL A 30 6.47 -4.18 -16.78
C VAL A 30 5.55 -3.30 -17.63
N LYS A 31 5.98 -2.07 -17.94
CA LYS A 31 5.24 -1.15 -18.83
C LYS A 31 5.11 -1.72 -20.24
N ALA A 32 6.17 -2.33 -20.77
CA ALA A 32 6.20 -2.88 -22.13
C ALA A 32 5.32 -4.12 -22.30
N GLN A 33 5.05 -4.89 -21.24
CA GLN A 33 4.17 -6.05 -21.30
C GLN A 33 2.72 -5.68 -21.65
N GLY A 34 2.24 -4.50 -21.26
CA GLY A 34 0.89 -4.01 -21.58
C GLY A 34 -0.28 -4.82 -20.98
N THR A 35 0.00 -5.82 -20.15
CA THR A 35 -1.00 -6.70 -19.51
C THR A 35 -1.37 -6.29 -18.09
N TRP A 36 -0.66 -5.30 -17.54
CA TRP A 36 -0.85 -4.82 -16.18
C TRP A 36 -1.85 -3.67 -16.18
N HIS A 37 -2.69 -3.62 -15.15
CA HIS A 37 -3.57 -2.47 -14.94
C HIS A 37 -2.71 -1.21 -14.67
N PRO A 38 -3.09 -0.01 -15.15
CA PRO A 38 -2.30 1.20 -14.96
C PRO A 38 -1.92 1.48 -13.50
N ASP A 39 -2.85 1.28 -12.57
CA ASP A 39 -2.59 1.43 -11.14
C ASP A 39 -1.68 0.33 -10.56
N GLU A 40 -1.62 -0.87 -11.16
CA GLU A 40 -0.65 -1.91 -10.77
C GLU A 40 0.76 -1.47 -11.17
N VAL A 41 0.91 -0.92 -12.38
CA VAL A 41 2.19 -0.39 -12.87
C VAL A 41 2.65 0.77 -11.99
N PHE A 42 1.75 1.70 -11.65
CA PHE A 42 2.07 2.82 -10.78
C PHE A 42 2.48 2.37 -9.38
N LEU A 43 1.75 1.42 -8.78
CA LEU A 43 2.13 0.85 -7.48
C LEU A 43 3.47 0.13 -7.56
N PHE A 44 3.73 -0.67 -8.59
CA PHE A 44 4.99 -1.36 -8.79
C PHE A 44 6.17 -0.39 -8.93
N GLU A 45 6.00 0.69 -9.70
CA GLU A 45 6.99 1.76 -9.85
C GLU A 45 7.31 2.41 -8.51
N ARG A 46 6.29 2.83 -7.73
CA ARG A 46 6.50 3.42 -6.40
C ARG A 46 7.19 2.47 -5.42
N LEU A 47 6.77 1.20 -5.38
CA LEU A 47 7.42 0.21 -4.53
C LEU A 47 8.89 0.01 -4.94
N SER A 48 9.17 -0.06 -6.24
CA SER A 48 10.52 -0.23 -6.77
C SER A 48 11.38 1.01 -6.51
N MET A 49 10.80 2.21 -6.55
CA MET A 49 11.54 3.48 -6.42
C MET A 49 11.56 4.05 -5.00
N ARG A 50 10.91 3.41 -4.02
CA ARG A 50 10.71 3.93 -2.66
C ARG A 50 11.95 4.39 -1.87
N SER A 51 13.15 3.97 -2.27
CA SER A 51 14.44 4.36 -1.68
C SER A 51 15.25 5.35 -2.53
N PHE A 52 14.68 5.79 -3.65
CA PHE A 52 15.31 6.61 -4.69
C PHE A 52 14.50 7.85 -5.06
N GLU A 53 13.31 8.03 -4.50
CA GLU A 53 12.43 9.16 -4.77
C GLU A 53 12.06 9.92 -3.50
N GLU A 54 11.72 11.19 -3.67
CA GLU A 54 11.13 12.02 -2.62
C GLU A 54 9.71 11.49 -2.35
N LEU A 55 9.38 11.21 -1.09
CA LEU A 55 8.08 10.64 -0.70
C LEU A 55 7.40 11.41 0.44
N LEU A 56 8.18 12.07 1.30
CA LEU A 56 7.71 12.66 2.55
C LEU A 56 7.80 14.18 2.54
N PRO A 57 6.91 14.90 3.24
CA PRO A 57 7.03 16.34 3.39
C PRO A 57 8.24 16.70 4.26
N ALA A 58 8.98 17.75 3.88
CA ALA A 58 10.16 18.24 4.62
C ALA A 58 9.86 18.60 6.08
N SER A 59 8.62 18.99 6.40
CA SER A 59 8.20 19.25 7.77
C SER A 59 8.27 18.03 8.70
N TRP A 60 8.29 16.80 8.15
CA TRP A 60 8.39 15.57 8.94
C TRP A 60 9.84 15.16 9.21
N GLN A 61 10.84 15.80 8.59
CA GLN A 61 12.24 15.38 8.68
C GLN A 61 12.75 15.29 10.13
N ILE A 62 12.34 16.24 11.00
CA ILE A 62 12.73 16.27 12.41
C ILE A 62 12.20 15.05 13.17
N ASP A 63 11.03 14.52 12.77
CA ASP A 63 10.40 13.36 13.40
C ASP A 63 10.97 12.01 12.91
N PHE A 64 11.80 12.02 11.87
CA PHE A 64 12.38 10.85 11.22
C PHE A 64 13.90 11.02 10.96
N PRO A 65 14.72 11.24 12.00
CA PRO A 65 16.13 11.60 11.85
C PRO A 65 17.01 10.50 11.24
N THR A 66 16.53 9.25 11.21
CA THR A 66 17.25 8.11 10.62
C THR A 66 16.96 7.90 9.14
N LEU A 67 16.01 8.64 8.56
CA LEU A 67 15.69 8.55 7.14
C LEU A 67 16.64 9.44 6.31
N PRO A 68 17.03 9.03 5.09
CA PRO A 68 17.84 9.87 4.21
C PRO A 68 17.13 11.18 3.88
N GLU A 69 17.88 12.30 3.89
CA GLU A 69 17.34 13.63 3.56
C GLU A 69 16.69 13.66 2.17
N THR A 70 17.21 12.85 1.24
CA THR A 70 16.70 12.72 -0.14
C THR A 70 15.26 12.20 -0.22
N LEU A 71 14.72 11.64 0.86
CA LEU A 71 13.34 11.16 0.93
C LEU A 71 12.33 12.31 1.19
N PHE A 72 12.83 13.46 1.66
CA PHE A 72 12.01 14.59 2.06
C PHE A 72 12.01 15.70 1.01
N THR A 73 10.89 16.39 0.88
CA THR A 73 10.74 17.45 -0.12
C THR A 73 9.84 18.57 0.36
N THR A 74 10.14 19.79 -0.07
CA THR A 74 9.28 20.96 0.16
C THR A 74 8.16 21.08 -0.86
N SER A 75 8.26 20.35 -1.97
CA SER A 75 7.30 20.29 -3.07
C SER A 75 6.12 19.36 -2.73
N PRO A 76 4.91 19.89 -2.48
CA PRO A 76 3.74 19.06 -2.14
C PRO A 76 3.40 18.02 -3.21
N GLU A 77 3.59 18.36 -4.49
CA GLU A 77 3.32 17.49 -5.64
C GLU A 77 4.21 16.26 -5.72
N LYS A 78 5.37 16.30 -5.07
CA LYS A 78 6.29 15.17 -4.98
C LYS A 78 6.06 14.33 -3.72
N THR A 79 5.34 14.86 -2.73
CA THR A 79 4.98 14.07 -1.56
C THR A 79 3.93 13.04 -1.94
N PHE A 80 4.19 11.78 -1.60
CA PHE A 80 3.21 10.71 -1.77
C PHE A 80 2.65 10.28 -0.42
N ILE A 81 3.52 10.08 0.57
CA ILE A 81 3.14 9.78 1.94
C ILE A 81 3.03 11.11 2.69
N ASN A 82 1.79 11.55 2.88
CA ASN A 82 1.44 12.83 3.52
C ASN A 82 0.14 12.71 4.33
N TYR A 83 -0.24 13.81 4.97
CA TYR A 83 -1.55 14.00 5.57
C TYR A 83 -2.42 14.88 4.67
N ASN A 84 -3.75 14.71 4.73
CA ASN A 84 -4.71 15.49 3.93
C ASN A 84 -5.69 16.25 4.83
N CYS A 85 -6.75 15.60 5.30
CA CYS A 85 -7.75 16.23 6.15
C CYS A 85 -7.36 16.18 7.64
N GLY A 86 -6.43 15.29 8.00
CA GLY A 86 -5.97 15.08 9.37
C GLY A 86 -4.91 16.09 9.83
N SER A 87 -4.36 15.84 11.00
CA SER A 87 -3.24 16.60 11.55
C SER A 87 -1.91 15.93 11.20
N SER A 88 -0.93 16.72 10.77
CA SER A 88 0.45 16.29 10.50
C SER A 88 1.01 15.35 11.58
N SER A 89 0.84 15.70 12.85
CA SER A 89 1.33 14.91 13.99
C SER A 89 0.72 13.51 14.12
N ARG A 90 -0.53 13.30 13.65
CA ARG A 90 -1.14 11.97 13.61
C ARG A 90 -0.53 11.13 12.48
N GLY A 91 -0.26 11.74 11.33
CA GLY A 91 0.42 11.07 10.22
C GLY A 91 1.84 10.65 10.56
N VAL A 92 2.60 11.53 11.21
CA VAL A 92 3.92 11.21 11.75
C VAL A 92 3.85 9.99 12.68
N LYS A 93 2.95 10.01 13.68
CA LYS A 93 2.82 8.89 14.64
C LYS A 93 2.42 7.57 13.97
N ALA A 94 1.48 7.62 13.03
CA ALA A 94 1.04 6.44 12.29
C ALA A 94 2.22 5.84 11.49
N LEU A 95 2.98 6.68 10.79
CA LEU A 95 4.13 6.24 10.02
C LEU A 95 5.27 5.72 10.92
N GLN A 96 5.61 6.40 12.02
CA GLN A 96 6.61 5.93 12.99
C GLN A 96 6.31 4.51 13.49
N SER A 97 5.04 4.25 13.83
CA SER A 97 4.60 2.93 14.28
C SER A 97 4.83 1.86 13.21
N LEU A 98 4.54 2.18 11.95
CA LEU A 98 4.75 1.29 10.80
C LEU A 98 6.23 1.06 10.48
N LEU A 99 7.08 2.09 10.56
CA LEU A 99 8.53 1.97 10.34
C LEU A 99 9.22 1.13 11.43
N SER A 100 8.72 1.19 12.67
CA SER A 100 9.22 0.39 13.79
C SER A 100 8.68 -1.05 13.83
N LEU A 101 7.75 -1.41 12.94
CA LEU A 101 7.11 -2.73 12.93
C LEU A 101 8.15 -3.85 12.78
N GLY A 102 9.17 -3.65 11.95
CA GLY A 102 10.19 -4.67 11.71
C GLY A 102 10.99 -5.05 12.96
N ASP A 103 11.26 -4.11 13.86
CA ASP A 103 11.98 -4.40 15.11
C ASP A 103 11.10 -5.26 16.02
N ARG A 104 9.83 -4.88 16.17
CA ARG A 104 8.86 -5.64 16.98
C ARG A 104 8.58 -7.03 16.41
N VAL A 105 8.65 -7.20 15.09
CA VAL A 105 8.54 -8.51 14.42
C VAL A 105 9.78 -9.36 14.73
N LYS A 106 10.99 -8.79 14.64
CA LYS A 106 12.22 -9.48 15.01
C LYS A 106 12.22 -9.93 16.48
N ASP A 107 11.76 -9.08 17.40
CA ASP A 107 11.60 -9.43 18.82
C ASP A 107 10.68 -10.65 19.01
N LYS A 108 9.59 -10.74 18.23
CA LYS A 108 8.68 -11.90 18.29
C LYS A 108 9.36 -13.17 17.78
N ILE A 109 10.09 -13.07 16.68
CA ILE A 109 10.81 -14.19 16.06
C ILE A 109 11.87 -14.72 17.02
N GLU A 110 12.66 -13.83 17.62
CA GLU A 110 13.68 -14.18 18.61
C GLU A 110 13.07 -14.83 19.86
N ALA A 111 11.91 -14.35 20.29
CA ALA A 111 11.14 -14.96 21.38
C ALA A 111 10.36 -16.23 21.00
N HIS A 112 10.52 -16.74 19.77
CA HIS A 112 9.76 -17.88 19.22
C HIS A 112 8.24 -17.73 19.33
N ARG A 113 7.72 -16.51 19.12
CA ARG A 113 6.29 -16.16 19.15
C ARG A 113 5.78 -15.78 17.75
N PRO A 114 4.50 -16.04 17.44
CA PRO A 114 3.90 -15.60 16.18
C PRO A 114 3.86 -14.06 16.08
N SER A 115 4.17 -13.55 14.89
CA SER A 115 4.19 -12.11 14.55
C SER A 115 3.00 -11.68 13.70
N GLU A 116 2.25 -12.61 13.13
CA GLU A 116 1.19 -12.35 12.14
C GLU A 116 0.10 -11.43 12.68
N ARG A 117 -0.40 -11.73 13.90
CA ARG A 117 -1.41 -10.88 14.57
C ARG A 117 -0.89 -9.49 14.91
N LEU A 118 0.38 -9.37 15.27
CA LEU A 118 1.03 -8.09 15.55
C LEU A 118 1.10 -7.25 14.27
N MET A 119 1.55 -7.86 13.17
CA MET A 119 1.66 -7.21 11.87
C MET A 119 0.29 -6.80 11.33
N SER A 120 -0.70 -7.71 11.34
CA SER A 120 -2.07 -7.40 10.89
C SER A 120 -2.64 -6.20 11.65
N LYS A 121 -2.53 -6.20 12.99
CA LYS A 121 -3.02 -5.10 13.82
C LYS A 121 -2.35 -3.77 13.50
N GLU A 122 -1.04 -3.78 13.26
CA GLU A 122 -0.29 -2.55 12.94
C GLU A 122 -0.66 -2.00 11.57
N ILE A 123 -0.78 -2.89 10.57
CA ILE A 123 -1.19 -2.55 9.21
C ILE A 123 -2.63 -2.00 9.22
N GLU A 124 -3.55 -2.68 9.89
CA GLU A 124 -4.94 -2.24 10.06
C GLU A 124 -5.03 -0.89 10.78
N SER A 125 -4.16 -0.63 11.76
CA SER A 125 -4.11 0.66 12.46
C SER A 125 -3.68 1.80 11.52
N TYR A 126 -2.71 1.55 10.63
CA TYR A 126 -2.30 2.52 9.62
C TYR A 126 -3.39 2.74 8.56
N ILE A 127 -4.09 1.68 8.14
CA ILE A 127 -5.24 1.78 7.23
C ILE A 127 -6.35 2.60 7.89
N LYS A 128 -6.70 2.34 9.14
CA LYS A 128 -7.72 3.12 9.88
C LYS A 128 -7.31 4.59 9.98
N TRP A 129 -6.03 4.87 10.24
CA TRP A 129 -5.53 6.25 10.19
C TRP A 129 -5.68 6.87 8.80
N SER A 130 -5.33 6.17 7.72
CA SER A 130 -5.42 6.70 6.37
C SER A 130 -6.87 7.01 5.97
N GLN A 131 -7.84 6.23 6.44
CA GLN A 131 -9.27 6.50 6.27
C GLN A 131 -9.72 7.78 6.97
N MET A 132 -9.28 7.98 8.23
CA MET A 132 -9.56 9.21 8.98
C MET A 132 -8.91 10.42 8.32
N ASP A 133 -7.66 10.27 7.86
CA ASP A 133 -6.93 11.32 7.18
C ASP A 133 -7.52 11.67 5.80
N GLY A 134 -8.08 10.68 5.09
CA GLY A 134 -8.80 10.89 3.84
C GLY A 134 -10.22 11.46 4.00
N GLY A 135 -10.72 11.52 5.24
CA GLY A 135 -12.03 12.12 5.55
C GLY A 135 -13.24 11.28 5.13
N PHE A 136 -13.05 9.98 4.84
CA PHE A 136 -14.13 9.08 4.41
C PHE A 136 -14.45 8.00 5.45
N ASN A 137 -13.85 8.06 6.65
CA ASN A 137 -14.07 7.08 7.71
C ASN A 137 -15.48 7.07 8.32
N LYS A 138 -16.29 8.09 8.02
CA LYS A 138 -17.70 8.20 8.42
C LYS A 138 -18.66 8.07 7.23
N LEU A 139 -18.14 7.67 6.07
CA LEU A 139 -18.91 7.48 4.86
C LEU A 139 -19.08 5.98 4.63
N ARG A 140 -20.16 5.60 3.95
CA ARG A 140 -20.38 4.24 3.52
C ARG A 140 -19.60 4.00 2.23
N PHE A 141 -18.59 3.14 2.30
CA PHE A 141 -17.78 2.75 1.14
C PHE A 141 -17.51 1.26 1.11
N VAL A 142 -17.20 0.75 -0.09
CA VAL A 142 -16.64 -0.57 -0.26
C VAL A 142 -15.12 -0.46 -0.22
N PRO A 143 -14.43 -1.21 0.67
CA PRO A 143 -12.97 -1.17 0.71
C PRO A 143 -12.36 -1.53 -0.64
N VAL A 144 -11.19 -0.95 -0.94
CA VAL A 144 -10.34 -1.38 -2.07
C VAL A 144 -9.06 -2.05 -1.61
N LEU A 145 -8.83 -2.12 -0.29
CA LEU A 145 -7.69 -2.78 0.33
C LEU A 145 -8.18 -3.78 1.38
N THR A 146 -7.69 -5.01 1.31
CA THR A 146 -7.98 -6.07 2.29
C THR A 146 -6.69 -6.64 2.88
N VAL A 147 -6.78 -7.12 4.12
CA VAL A 147 -5.68 -7.78 4.83
C VAL A 147 -6.12 -9.19 5.23
N VAL A 148 -5.24 -10.16 4.99
CA VAL A 148 -5.39 -11.55 5.42
C VAL A 148 -4.14 -11.95 6.17
N ALA A 149 -4.29 -12.29 7.45
CA ALA A 149 -3.20 -12.80 8.26
C ALA A 149 -3.33 -14.32 8.41
N ALA A 150 -2.23 -15.01 8.13
CA ALA A 150 -2.11 -16.44 8.32
C ALA A 150 -2.30 -16.83 9.79
N ALA A 151 -3.05 -17.89 10.05
CA ALA A 151 -3.04 -18.55 11.33
C ALA A 151 -1.68 -19.23 11.58
N HIS A 152 -1.37 -19.53 12.84
CA HIS A 152 -0.11 -20.17 13.19
C HIS A 152 -0.01 -21.54 12.51
N ARG A 153 1.00 -21.73 11.66
CA ARG A 153 1.26 -22.95 10.84
C ARG A 153 0.17 -23.25 9.81
N GLU A 154 -0.56 -22.23 9.36
CA GLU A 154 -1.49 -22.38 8.25
C GLU A 154 -0.75 -22.73 6.95
N ALA A 155 -1.37 -23.58 6.12
CA ALA A 155 -0.84 -23.93 4.82
C ALA A 155 -0.96 -22.75 3.84
N ILE A 156 0.04 -22.58 2.97
CA ILE A 156 0.07 -21.51 1.96
C ILE A 156 -1.20 -21.54 1.09
N ASP A 157 -1.65 -22.73 0.69
CA ASP A 157 -2.84 -22.89 -0.15
C ASP A 157 -4.12 -22.38 0.54
N SER A 158 -4.23 -22.55 1.86
CA SER A 158 -5.36 -22.05 2.66
C SER A 158 -5.38 -20.52 2.72
N ILE A 159 -4.20 -19.92 2.90
CA ILE A 159 -4.04 -18.46 2.93
C ILE A 159 -4.35 -17.87 1.54
N SER A 160 -3.82 -18.49 0.49
CA SER A 160 -4.09 -18.12 -0.91
C SER A 160 -5.57 -18.24 -1.26
N ALA A 161 -6.26 -19.29 -0.80
CA ALA A 161 -7.71 -19.42 -0.97
C ALA A 161 -8.47 -18.31 -0.22
N SER A 162 -8.06 -18.01 1.02
CA SER A 162 -8.70 -16.98 1.85
C SER A 162 -8.60 -15.58 1.25
N ILE A 163 -7.43 -15.21 0.70
CA ILE A 163 -7.27 -13.91 0.01
C ILE A 163 -8.04 -13.89 -1.32
N THR A 164 -8.07 -15.01 -2.05
CA THR A 164 -8.84 -15.17 -3.30
C THR A 164 -10.31 -14.94 -3.05
N GLU A 165 -10.90 -15.67 -2.12
CA GLU A 165 -12.30 -15.53 -1.75
C GLU A 165 -12.64 -14.09 -1.32
N LYS A 166 -11.82 -13.48 -0.46
CA LYS A 166 -12.07 -12.10 -0.01
C LYS A 166 -12.03 -11.09 -1.16
N MET A 167 -11.05 -11.19 -2.05
CA MET A 167 -10.90 -10.23 -3.15
C MET A 167 -11.94 -10.45 -4.25
N GLU A 168 -12.32 -11.69 -4.55
CA GLU A 168 -13.40 -12.01 -5.49
C GLU A 168 -14.76 -11.50 -4.98
N ASN A 169 -15.07 -11.71 -3.70
CA ASN A 169 -16.28 -11.18 -3.07
C ASN A 169 -16.30 -9.64 -3.11
N LEU A 170 -15.15 -9.01 -2.86
CA LEU A 170 -15.03 -7.56 -2.92
C LEU A 170 -15.20 -7.02 -4.34
N ALA A 171 -14.63 -7.72 -5.34
CA ALA A 171 -14.79 -7.38 -6.75
C ALA A 171 -16.24 -7.49 -7.21
N GLN A 172 -16.93 -8.56 -6.78
CA GLN A 172 -18.36 -8.70 -7.05
C GLN A 172 -19.16 -7.55 -6.43
N LYS A 173 -18.87 -7.18 -5.18
CA LYS A 173 -19.54 -6.07 -4.51
C LYS A 173 -19.35 -4.74 -5.24
N HIS A 174 -18.15 -4.44 -5.72
CA HIS A 174 -17.90 -3.23 -6.53
C HIS A 174 -18.68 -3.26 -7.85
N ARG A 175 -18.70 -4.40 -8.55
CA ARG A 175 -19.50 -4.52 -9.78
C ARG A 175 -20.99 -4.33 -9.52
N ASP A 176 -21.52 -4.93 -8.46
CA ASP A 176 -22.93 -4.83 -8.10
C ASP A 176 -23.34 -3.41 -7.71
N GLU A 177 -22.49 -2.66 -6.99
CA GLU A 177 -22.79 -1.28 -6.60
C GLU A 177 -22.66 -0.29 -7.77
N LEU A 178 -21.81 -0.60 -8.75
CA LEU A 178 -21.53 0.30 -9.88
C LEU A 178 -22.33 -0.05 -11.14
N ILE A 179 -23.02 -1.19 -11.21
CA ILE A 179 -23.77 -1.58 -12.41
C ILE A 179 -24.90 -0.59 -12.72
N LEU A 180 -25.03 -0.22 -13.99
CA LEU A 180 -26.13 0.60 -14.47
C LEU A 180 -27.35 -0.27 -14.73
N GLU A 181 -28.55 0.24 -14.39
CA GLU A 181 -29.81 -0.42 -14.72
C GLU A 181 -29.98 -0.61 -16.24
N GLU A 182 -29.54 0.39 -17.01
CA GLU A 182 -29.52 0.35 -18.47
C GLU A 182 -28.14 0.77 -18.99
N PRO A 183 -27.50 -0.03 -19.87
CA PRO A 183 -26.23 0.35 -20.48
C PRO A 183 -26.35 1.66 -21.23
N ARG A 184 -25.34 2.53 -21.07
CA ARG A 184 -25.29 3.84 -21.74
C ARG A 184 -24.24 3.80 -22.84
N THR A 185 -24.48 4.49 -23.94
CA THR A 185 -23.45 4.70 -24.97
C THR A 185 -22.83 6.07 -24.76
N ASN A 186 -21.51 6.12 -24.59
CA ASN A 186 -20.81 7.39 -24.42
C ASN A 186 -20.62 8.12 -25.78
N GLU A 187 -20.07 9.33 -25.74
CA GLU A 187 -19.87 10.18 -26.93
C GLU A 187 -18.97 9.52 -28.00
N VAL A 188 -18.18 8.52 -27.61
CA VAL A 188 -17.25 7.77 -28.48
C VAL A 188 -17.89 6.49 -29.04
N GLY A 189 -19.13 6.19 -28.65
CA GLY A 189 -19.86 5.01 -29.11
C GLY A 189 -19.60 3.74 -28.28
N GLU A 190 -18.89 3.84 -27.16
CA GLU A 190 -18.63 2.70 -26.28
C GLU A 190 -19.79 2.46 -25.32
N VAL A 191 -20.08 1.19 -25.04
CA VAL A 191 -21.16 0.79 -24.12
C VAL A 191 -20.60 0.75 -22.70
N GLU A 192 -21.06 1.66 -21.87
CA GLU A 192 -20.81 1.74 -20.44
C GLU A 192 -21.89 0.93 -19.70
N ILE A 193 -21.43 -0.10 -18.98
CA ILE A 193 -22.29 -0.94 -18.13
C ILE A 193 -22.17 -0.57 -16.64
N TYR A 194 -21.20 0.28 -16.29
CA TYR A 194 -20.98 0.75 -14.93
C TYR A 194 -21.06 2.28 -14.87
N SER A 195 -21.57 2.82 -13.76
CA SER A 195 -21.61 4.26 -13.48
C SER A 195 -20.22 4.87 -13.36
N ARG A 196 -19.26 4.07 -12.90
CA ARG A 196 -17.82 4.28 -12.98
C ARG A 196 -17.13 2.93 -13.13
N GLN A 197 -15.95 2.90 -13.74
CA GLN A 197 -15.10 1.72 -13.76
C GLN A 197 -14.84 1.18 -12.33
N PRO A 198 -15.12 -0.11 -12.07
CA PRO A 198 -14.74 -0.76 -10.82
C PRO A 198 -13.23 -0.63 -10.54
N PRO A 199 -12.81 -0.43 -9.28
CA PRO A 199 -11.41 -0.17 -8.95
C PRO A 199 -10.47 -1.36 -9.13
N LEU A 200 -9.18 -1.08 -9.21
CA LEU A 200 -8.17 -2.06 -8.83
C LEU A 200 -8.27 -2.35 -7.33
N LEU A 201 -8.35 -3.63 -6.96
CA LEU A 201 -8.31 -4.07 -5.57
C LEU A 201 -6.88 -4.44 -5.16
N TYR A 202 -6.56 -4.12 -3.92
CA TYR A 202 -5.29 -4.38 -3.27
C TYR A 202 -5.48 -5.41 -2.14
N GLY A 203 -4.54 -6.33 -2.01
CA GLY A 203 -4.50 -7.31 -0.92
C GLY A 203 -3.14 -7.33 -0.25
N ILE A 204 -3.14 -7.44 1.08
CA ILE A 204 -1.94 -7.70 1.87
C ILE A 204 -2.12 -9.04 2.59
N ILE A 205 -1.26 -9.99 2.25
CA ILE A 205 -1.16 -11.26 2.96
C ILE A 205 -0.04 -11.13 4.00
N VAL A 206 -0.34 -11.42 5.26
CA VAL A 206 0.64 -11.46 6.35
C VAL A 206 0.91 -12.93 6.69
N ALA A 207 2.13 -13.40 6.48
CA ALA A 207 2.52 -14.77 6.79
C ALA A 207 3.89 -14.78 7.48
N GLN A 208 3.98 -15.33 8.69
CA GLN A 208 5.18 -15.31 9.50
C GLN A 208 5.72 -13.87 9.68
N SER A 209 6.89 -13.60 9.10
CA SER A 209 7.60 -12.32 9.10
C SER A 209 7.47 -11.55 7.78
N MET A 210 6.58 -11.99 6.89
CA MET A 210 6.49 -11.49 5.53
C MET A 210 5.13 -10.84 5.27
N THR A 211 5.13 -9.83 4.42
CA THR A 211 3.93 -9.29 3.78
C THR A 211 4.00 -9.48 2.29
N ILE A 212 2.97 -10.03 1.67
CA ILE A 212 2.86 -10.23 0.23
C ILE A 212 1.74 -9.33 -0.28
N PHE A 213 2.05 -8.52 -1.29
CA PHE A 213 1.09 -7.64 -1.94
C PHE A 213 0.55 -8.32 -3.18
N VAL A 214 -0.76 -8.28 -3.30
CA VAL A 214 -1.48 -8.83 -4.43
C VAL A 214 -2.51 -7.84 -4.95
N THR A 215 -2.90 -7.99 -6.20
CA THR A 215 -3.88 -7.12 -6.86
C THR A 215 -4.92 -7.93 -7.62
N LEU A 216 -6.11 -7.35 -7.81
CA LEU A 216 -7.18 -7.92 -8.63
C LEU A 216 -7.90 -6.79 -9.37
N ASP A 217 -7.94 -6.85 -10.69
CA ASP A 217 -8.77 -5.96 -11.51
C ASP A 217 -10.24 -6.36 -11.31
N SER A 218 -11.02 -5.54 -10.60
CA SER A 218 -12.41 -5.88 -10.31
C SER A 218 -13.37 -5.66 -11.47
N ALA A 219 -12.97 -4.87 -12.49
CA ALA A 219 -13.77 -4.62 -13.66
C ALA A 219 -13.84 -5.86 -14.58
N ASN A 220 -12.79 -6.68 -14.57
CA ASN A 220 -12.70 -7.93 -15.32
C ASN A 220 -13.13 -9.13 -14.46
N SER A 221 -14.26 -9.75 -14.79
CA SER A 221 -14.80 -10.93 -14.07
C SER A 221 -13.94 -12.18 -14.21
N GLU A 222 -13.05 -12.25 -15.20
CA GLU A 222 -12.12 -13.36 -15.41
C GLU A 222 -10.71 -13.07 -14.86
N ALA A 223 -10.50 -11.89 -14.27
CA ALA A 223 -9.22 -11.53 -13.68
C ALA A 223 -8.86 -12.49 -12.55
N LYS A 224 -7.56 -12.82 -12.49
CA LYS A 224 -6.99 -13.60 -11.40
C LYS A 224 -6.18 -12.69 -10.51
N ILE A 225 -6.05 -13.09 -9.24
CA ILE A 225 -5.13 -12.42 -8.34
C ILE A 225 -3.72 -12.44 -8.93
N ARG A 226 -3.13 -11.26 -9.02
CA ARG A 226 -1.75 -11.06 -9.42
C ARG A 226 -0.88 -10.85 -8.19
N HIS A 227 0.22 -11.59 -8.10
CA HIS A 227 1.27 -11.29 -7.14
C HIS A 227 2.06 -10.06 -7.61
N LEU A 228 2.21 -9.07 -6.73
CA LEU A 228 2.94 -7.83 -7.03
C LEU A 228 4.35 -7.83 -6.45
N ALA A 229 4.46 -7.97 -5.12
CA ALA A 229 5.73 -7.91 -4.39
C ALA A 229 5.61 -8.61 -3.03
N HIS A 230 6.74 -9.00 -2.44
CA HIS A 230 6.78 -9.46 -1.06
C HIS A 230 7.91 -8.78 -0.29
N PHE A 231 7.71 -8.62 1.01
CA PHE A 231 8.64 -7.94 1.92
C PHE A 231 8.86 -8.82 3.14
N ASP A 232 10.10 -9.24 3.36
CA ASP A 232 10.48 -10.02 4.54
C ASP A 232 11.12 -9.12 5.60
N PHE A 233 10.49 -9.03 6.76
CA PHE A 233 10.98 -8.25 7.91
C PHE A 233 12.15 -8.92 8.63
N LYS A 234 12.58 -10.13 8.24
CA LYS A 234 13.85 -10.70 8.69
C LYS A 234 15.05 -10.09 7.98
N VAL A 235 14.86 -9.52 6.79
CA VAL A 235 15.98 -8.95 6.02
C VAL A 235 16.54 -7.76 6.78
N LYS A 236 17.86 -7.80 7.02
CA LYS A 236 18.58 -6.76 7.73
C LYS A 236 18.45 -5.43 6.96
N ASP A 237 18.36 -4.33 7.70
CA ASP A 237 18.36 -2.96 7.14
C ASP A 237 17.18 -2.63 6.20
N MET A 238 16.17 -3.51 6.11
CA MET A 238 14.96 -3.32 5.29
C MET A 238 13.71 -2.93 6.09
N ASN A 239 13.79 -2.85 7.43
CA ASN A 239 12.64 -2.58 8.30
C ASN A 239 11.89 -1.31 7.90
N VAL A 240 12.64 -0.22 7.75
CA VAL A 240 12.13 1.08 7.31
C VAL A 240 11.49 0.99 5.93
N TRP A 241 12.20 0.40 4.96
CA TRP A 241 11.74 0.33 3.57
C TRP A 241 10.51 -0.59 3.40
N ASN A 242 10.36 -1.61 4.25
CA ASN A 242 9.17 -2.45 4.30
C ASN A 242 7.99 -1.69 4.92
N GLY A 243 8.23 -0.87 5.95
CA GLY A 243 7.23 0.04 6.50
C GLY A 243 6.76 1.07 5.46
N ILE A 244 7.68 1.65 4.68
CA ILE A 244 7.35 2.55 3.57
C ILE A 244 6.53 1.83 2.48
N ALA A 245 6.85 0.57 2.15
CA ALA A 245 6.05 -0.21 1.20
C ALA A 245 4.60 -0.39 1.67
N LEU A 246 4.39 -0.70 2.96
CA LEU A 246 3.06 -0.79 3.57
C LEU A 246 2.33 0.57 3.56
N ALA A 247 3.05 1.66 3.80
CA ALA A 247 2.48 2.99 3.68
C ALA A 247 2.02 3.28 2.25
N ILE A 248 2.84 2.97 1.24
CA ILE A 248 2.52 3.23 -0.18
C ILE A 248 1.21 2.56 -0.58
N ILE A 249 1.02 1.26 -0.31
CA ILE A 249 -0.20 0.54 -0.71
C ILE A 249 -1.45 1.04 0.04
N ALA A 250 -1.31 1.42 1.32
CA ALA A 250 -2.40 1.99 2.09
C ALA A 250 -2.77 3.40 1.61
N ILE A 251 -1.79 4.21 1.19
CA ILE A 251 -2.01 5.54 0.62
C ILE A 251 -2.62 5.45 -0.79
N MET A 252 -2.21 4.47 -1.62
CA MET A 252 -2.85 4.19 -2.91
C MET A 252 -4.35 3.96 -2.74
N ALA A 253 -4.71 3.04 -1.84
CA ALA A 253 -6.11 2.75 -1.52
C ALA A 253 -6.86 3.99 -0.96
N ARG A 254 -6.21 4.77 -0.07
CA ARG A 254 -6.76 6.03 0.45
C ARG A 254 -7.06 7.01 -0.68
N ASN A 255 -6.09 7.24 -1.57
CA ASN A 255 -6.21 8.24 -2.62
C ASN A 255 -7.31 7.90 -3.63
N TYR A 256 -7.52 6.62 -3.94
CA TYR A 256 -8.69 6.18 -4.71
C TYR A 256 -9.99 6.51 -3.97
N LEU A 257 -10.14 6.10 -2.70
CA LEU A 257 -11.37 6.37 -1.96
C LEU A 257 -11.63 7.88 -1.77
N MET A 258 -10.56 8.67 -1.67
CA MET A 258 -10.65 10.14 -1.64
C MET A 258 -11.13 10.74 -2.96
N SER A 259 -10.79 10.17 -4.12
CA SER A 259 -11.23 10.72 -5.41
C SER A 259 -12.72 10.51 -5.66
N ILE A 260 -13.32 9.57 -4.94
CA ILE A 260 -14.73 9.19 -5.08
C ILE A 260 -15.58 9.63 -3.89
N LYS A 261 -14.97 10.28 -2.89
CA LYS A 261 -15.60 10.51 -1.58
C LYS A 261 -16.88 11.35 -1.65
N ASP A 262 -16.97 12.26 -2.62
CA ASP A 262 -18.10 13.18 -2.77
C ASP A 262 -19.35 12.47 -3.32
N GLU A 263 -19.19 11.23 -3.81
CA GLU A 263 -20.26 10.35 -4.25
C GLU A 263 -20.73 9.39 -3.14
N LEU A 264 -20.04 9.34 -2.00
CA LEU A 264 -20.34 8.41 -0.91
C LEU A 264 -21.41 8.99 0.03
N GLU A 265 -22.24 8.10 0.56
CA GLU A 265 -23.26 8.43 1.56
C GLU A 265 -22.66 8.48 2.97
N VAL A 266 -23.29 9.20 3.89
CA VAL A 266 -22.92 9.19 5.31
C VAL A 266 -23.29 7.84 5.92
N ASP A 267 -22.40 7.28 6.73
CA ASP A 267 -22.70 6.07 7.48
C ASP A 267 -23.51 6.45 8.74
N ASP A 268 -24.82 6.24 8.68
CA ASP A 268 -25.77 6.54 9.76
C ASP A 268 -25.65 5.56 10.95
N GLN A 269 -24.76 4.57 10.89
CA GLN A 269 -24.48 3.72 12.05
C GLN A 269 -23.73 4.53 13.11
N GLU A 270 -24.46 4.98 14.13
CA GLU A 270 -23.89 5.59 15.35
C GLU A 270 -22.72 4.74 15.83
N SER A 271 -21.53 5.35 15.89
CA SER A 271 -20.33 4.73 16.45
C SER A 271 -20.55 4.47 17.94
N SER A 272 -21.11 3.32 18.28
CA SER A 272 -21.15 2.82 19.65
C SER A 272 -19.76 2.24 19.98
N ASP A 273 -18.77 3.12 20.15
CA ASP A 273 -17.52 2.77 20.83
C ASP A 273 -17.76 3.07 22.34
N PRO A 274 -17.75 2.05 23.23
CA PRO A 274 -17.70 2.29 24.66
C PRO A 274 -16.27 2.71 25.06
N ASP A 275 -16.19 3.73 25.90
CA ASP A 275 -14.96 4.28 26.51
C ASP A 275 -14.02 3.22 27.14
#